data_AF-A0A2P5BWQ0-F1
#
_entry.id   AF-A0A2P5BWQ0-F1
#
_cell.length_a   1.000
_cell.length_b   1.000
_cell.length_c   1.000
_cell.angle_alpha   90.00
_cell.angle_beta   90.00
_cell.angle_gamma   90.00
#
_symmetry.space_group_name_H-M   'P 1'
#
loop_
_entity.id
_entity.type
_entity.pdbx_description
1 polymer ?
#
loop_
_entity_poly.entity_id
_entity_poly.type
_entity_poly.pdbx_seq_one_letter_code
_entity_poly.pdbx_strand_id
1 'polypeptide(L)'
;MPNPSESEKVNPFNLSEKKIIDIIYKYHGEPDDSFDEDSLFIIVRNILTRSTQIVDEVMLRGGGKAYAEKIAEQIPKPNFIVPLTILKQIGCELSCCKALDSETAHDTTVEILKKLKEYKWQAKAVMTLASFAMEFGDFSLLVDLDHSNKQDQLTRSLGILKGASSLINATPDNLSQKQRRDDVVNLNELIKKTLEVMKIIIAIEERASYDPTAMSEIPTSAYVYWIINTVTVCASKISILTSKEGVASDALYDFYDGKVEGIKRKVTEYLEHFLQVEEEHKRFTELLKLSYDPKRVTEFLKGLLLTKDSKDTKIIDASDDISYKTIEINAITEKKRLLIILSRPEISEAEIDIIRTIQIKKIKDEKLDKDYGIVWMPIAEEKRQEYENAQKDFGGWVKSTKKIQWYSTTRFVSEAPVIHFLKEKWYFKSDPIVVVLNVAQGIVENLNAFYTIRLWGLDAFPYDEETEKKKFNEMTWVHTLFKDSTEFSPKWIRFHYHYRNSISTLL
;
A
#
# COMPACT_ATOMS: atom_id res chain seq x y z
N MET A 1 19.54 44.54 36.41
CA MET A 1 19.30 43.99 35.05
C MET A 1 19.25 42.48 35.20
N PRO A 2 18.12 41.80 34.89
CA PRO A 2 18.07 40.35 34.92
C PRO A 2 18.83 39.79 33.70
N ASN A 3 19.54 38.67 33.91
CA ASN A 3 20.26 37.93 32.87
C ASN A 3 19.37 37.58 31.67
N PRO A 4 19.92 37.57 30.44
CA PRO A 4 19.21 36.97 29.31
C PRO A 4 19.09 35.46 29.58
N SER A 5 17.86 34.97 29.48
CA SER A 5 17.50 33.56 29.63
C SER A 5 18.37 32.67 28.74
N GLU A 6 19.17 31.80 29.35
CA GLU A 6 19.66 30.59 28.69
C GLU A 6 18.42 29.81 28.23
N SER A 7 18.20 29.72 26.93
CA SER A 7 17.25 28.78 26.36
C SER A 7 17.67 27.39 26.81
N GLU A 8 16.81 26.71 27.56
CA GLU A 8 17.02 25.34 28.01
C GLU A 8 17.40 24.48 26.80
N LYS A 9 18.61 23.92 26.80
CA LYS A 9 19.12 23.16 25.65
C LYS A 9 18.30 21.88 25.49
N VAL A 10 17.72 21.69 24.31
CA VAL A 10 16.79 20.59 24.05
C VAL A 10 17.53 19.44 23.40
N ASN A 11 17.66 18.31 24.10
CA ASN A 11 18.12 17.06 23.50
C ASN A 11 16.92 16.29 22.90
N PRO A 12 16.83 16.15 21.57
CA PRO A 12 15.69 15.52 20.90
C PRO A 12 15.54 14.02 21.18
N PHE A 13 16.61 13.32 21.61
CA PHE A 13 16.53 11.91 21.97
C PHE A 13 15.81 11.66 23.30
N ASN A 14 15.71 12.70 24.15
CA ASN A 14 14.97 12.63 25.42
C ASN A 14 13.49 12.99 25.26
N LEU A 15 13.05 13.34 24.05
CA LEU A 15 11.68 13.75 23.77
C LEU A 15 10.86 12.60 23.18
N SER A 16 9.62 12.46 23.64
CA SER A 16 8.62 11.63 22.96
C SER A 16 8.27 12.23 21.59
N GLU A 17 7.87 11.39 20.64
CA GLU A 17 7.45 11.81 19.29
C GLU A 17 6.37 12.91 19.31
N LYS A 18 5.38 12.79 20.20
CA LYS A 18 4.35 13.81 20.41
C LYS A 18 4.91 15.18 20.80
N LYS A 19 5.90 15.22 21.69
CA LYS A 19 6.56 16.48 22.10
C LYS A 19 7.36 17.10 20.96
N ILE A 20 8.02 16.28 20.14
CA ILE A 20 8.73 16.77 18.94
C ILE A 20 7.72 17.41 17.99
N ILE A 21 6.60 16.74 17.73
CA ILE A 21 5.48 17.25 16.94
C ILE A 21 5.00 18.61 17.50
N ASP A 22 4.71 18.69 18.80
CA ASP A 22 4.24 19.92 19.44
C ASP A 22 5.24 21.09 19.30
N ILE A 23 6.54 20.82 19.28
CA ILE A 23 7.59 21.83 19.07
C ILE A 23 7.60 22.30 17.62
N ILE A 24 7.65 21.38 16.66
CA ILE A 24 7.83 21.71 15.24
C ILE A 24 6.58 22.33 14.61
N TYR A 25 5.39 21.99 15.10
CA TYR A 25 4.14 22.56 14.61
C TYR A 25 4.03 24.07 14.88
N LYS A 26 4.74 24.61 15.88
CA LYS A 26 4.84 26.06 16.11
C LYS A 26 5.45 26.82 14.93
N TYR A 27 6.20 26.11 14.08
CA TYR A 27 6.90 26.66 12.92
C TYR A 27 6.28 26.22 11.59
N HIS A 28 5.10 25.60 11.62
CA HIS A 28 4.36 25.25 10.42
C HIS A 28 3.29 26.31 10.15
N GLY A 29 3.44 27.04 9.04
CA GLY A 29 2.40 27.92 8.51
C GLY A 29 1.45 27.16 7.59
N GLU A 30 0.48 27.88 7.01
CA GLU A 30 -0.35 27.36 5.92
C GLU A 30 0.54 27.02 4.73
N PRO A 31 0.60 25.74 4.30
CA PRO A 31 1.48 25.34 3.22
C PRO A 31 0.99 25.88 1.87
N ASP A 32 1.92 26.38 1.08
CA ASP A 32 1.71 26.62 -0.35
C ASP A 32 1.84 25.31 -1.12
N ASP A 33 0.75 24.92 -1.78
CA ASP A 33 0.65 23.70 -2.59
C ASP A 33 1.28 23.86 -3.98
N SER A 34 1.86 25.02 -4.30
CA SER A 34 2.40 25.31 -5.64
C SER A 34 3.81 24.76 -5.91
N PHE A 35 4.56 24.39 -4.88
CA PHE A 35 5.93 23.91 -5.04
C PHE A 35 5.97 22.49 -5.63
N ASP A 36 6.96 22.23 -6.50
CA ASP A 36 7.15 20.93 -7.14
C ASP A 36 8.30 20.17 -6.46
N GLU A 37 8.05 19.67 -5.25
CA GLU A 37 9.03 18.90 -4.48
C GLU A 37 9.50 17.62 -5.20
N ASP A 38 8.66 17.01 -6.03
CA ASP A 38 8.99 15.77 -6.76
C ASP A 38 10.16 16.00 -7.72
N SER A 39 10.11 17.08 -8.51
CA SER A 39 11.19 17.44 -9.43
C SER A 39 12.48 17.75 -8.69
N LEU A 40 12.41 18.44 -7.54
CA LEU A 40 13.60 18.69 -6.73
C LEU A 40 14.15 17.37 -6.17
N PHE A 41 13.30 16.48 -5.65
CA PHE A 41 13.71 15.22 -5.08
C PHE A 41 14.40 14.30 -6.10
N ILE A 42 13.95 14.30 -7.35
CA ILE A 42 14.63 13.60 -8.45
C ILE A 42 16.09 14.07 -8.58
N ILE A 43 16.33 15.38 -8.58
CA ILE A 43 17.68 15.97 -8.66
C ILE A 43 18.51 15.56 -7.44
N VAL A 44 17.95 15.72 -6.24
CA VAL A 44 18.60 15.33 -4.97
C VAL A 44 19.02 13.86 -4.99
N ARG A 45 18.11 12.97 -5.40
CA ARG A 45 18.39 11.54 -5.45
C ARG A 45 19.50 11.24 -6.45
N ASN A 46 19.50 11.86 -7.63
CA ASN A 46 20.54 11.64 -8.65
C ASN A 46 21.91 12.04 -8.08
N ILE A 47 22.02 13.20 -7.43
CA ILE A 47 23.26 13.68 -6.82
C ILE A 47 23.70 12.75 -5.68
N LEU A 48 22.87 12.57 -4.65
CA LEU A 48 23.25 11.80 -3.46
C LEU A 48 23.53 10.32 -3.76
N THR A 49 22.80 9.72 -4.70
CA THR A 49 23.08 8.33 -5.11
C THR A 49 24.44 8.22 -5.79
N ARG A 50 24.78 9.15 -6.70
CA ARG A 50 26.09 9.12 -7.35
C ARG A 50 27.23 9.48 -6.39
N SER A 51 27.02 10.49 -5.53
CA SER A 51 27.99 10.89 -4.51
C SER A 51 28.33 9.76 -3.54
N THR A 52 27.32 9.05 -3.04
CA THR A 52 27.53 7.93 -2.12
C THR A 52 28.25 6.76 -2.80
N GLN A 53 27.97 6.48 -4.08
CA GLN A 53 28.71 5.49 -4.87
C GLN A 53 30.18 5.86 -5.05
N ILE A 54 30.48 7.12 -5.36
CA ILE A 54 31.87 7.61 -5.49
C ILE A 54 32.62 7.35 -4.18
N VAL A 55 32.01 7.67 -3.04
CA VAL A 55 32.63 7.44 -1.73
C VAL A 55 32.89 5.95 -1.49
N ASP A 56 31.96 5.07 -1.83
CA ASP A 56 32.17 3.62 -1.74
C ASP A 56 33.32 3.14 -2.65
N GLU A 57 33.35 3.60 -3.90
CA GLU A 57 34.38 3.28 -4.89
C GLU A 57 35.79 3.65 -4.38
N VAL A 58 35.91 4.83 -3.74
CA VAL A 58 37.19 5.37 -3.24
C VAL A 58 37.61 4.77 -1.90
N MET A 59 36.65 4.54 -0.98
CA MET A 59 36.96 4.15 0.40
C MET A 59 37.01 2.63 0.60
N LEU A 60 36.21 1.85 -0.14
CA LEU A 60 36.07 0.40 0.07
C LEU A 60 36.91 -0.46 -0.89
N ARG A 61 37.49 0.10 -1.97
CA ARG A 61 38.31 -0.67 -2.94
C ARG A 61 39.67 -0.06 -3.22
N GLY A 62 40.72 -0.86 -2.98
CA GLY A 62 41.96 -0.78 -3.75
C GLY A 62 41.73 -1.36 -5.15
N GLY A 63 41.55 -0.51 -6.16
CA GLY A 63 41.81 -0.84 -7.57
C GLY A 63 40.97 -1.96 -8.20
N GLY A 64 39.65 -1.80 -8.30
CA GLY A 64 38.85 -2.66 -9.16
C GLY A 64 37.47 -2.10 -9.40
N LYS A 65 37.18 -1.65 -10.63
CA LYS A 65 35.85 -1.18 -11.06
C LYS A 65 34.80 -2.23 -10.72
N ALA A 66 34.08 -2.04 -9.61
CA ALA A 66 32.78 -2.67 -9.45
C ALA A 66 31.92 -2.13 -10.60
N TYR A 67 31.23 -3.01 -11.30
CA TYR A 67 30.30 -2.63 -12.33
C TYR A 67 29.18 -1.83 -11.64
N ALA A 68 29.33 -0.50 -11.57
CA ALA A 68 28.25 0.36 -11.17
C ALA A 68 27.14 0.12 -12.19
N GLU A 69 26.06 -0.53 -11.78
CA GLU A 69 24.83 -0.50 -12.56
C GLU A 69 24.58 0.97 -12.90
N LYS A 70 24.51 1.29 -14.19
CA LYS A 70 24.07 2.61 -14.64
C LYS A 70 22.65 2.78 -14.15
N ILE A 71 22.49 3.34 -12.95
CA ILE A 71 21.19 3.77 -12.47
C ILE A 71 20.70 4.79 -13.48
N ALA A 72 19.59 4.47 -14.16
CA ALA A 72 19.00 5.36 -15.12
C ALA A 72 18.69 6.69 -14.42
N GLU A 73 19.30 7.78 -14.89
CA GLU A 73 19.00 9.12 -14.43
C GLU A 73 17.51 9.38 -14.67
N GLN A 74 16.78 9.73 -13.62
CA GLN A 74 15.42 10.20 -13.80
C GLN A 74 15.46 11.69 -14.13
N ILE A 75 14.56 12.07 -15.02
CA ILE A 75 14.51 13.42 -15.58
C ILE A 75 13.45 14.21 -14.79
N PRO A 76 13.80 15.36 -14.18
CA PRO A 76 12.83 16.22 -13.53
C PRO A 76 11.86 16.84 -14.55
N LYS A 77 10.74 17.42 -14.10
CA LYS A 77 9.79 18.07 -15.02
C LYS A 77 10.48 19.19 -15.82
N PRO A 78 10.14 19.35 -17.11
CA PRO A 78 10.72 20.42 -17.92
C PRO A 78 10.35 21.79 -17.32
N ASN A 79 11.29 22.74 -17.38
CA ASN A 79 11.16 24.10 -16.83
C ASN A 79 11.00 24.20 -15.30
N PHE A 80 11.37 23.18 -14.53
CA PHE A 80 11.40 23.27 -13.07
C PHE A 80 12.34 24.40 -12.60
N ILE A 81 11.85 25.27 -11.72
CA ILE A 81 12.59 26.41 -11.17
C ILE A 81 13.10 26.04 -9.78
N VAL A 82 14.42 25.97 -9.64
CA VAL A 82 15.07 25.69 -8.35
C VAL A 82 15.00 26.93 -7.45
N PRO A 83 14.50 26.83 -6.20
CA PRO A 83 14.46 27.94 -5.24
C PRO A 83 15.84 28.21 -4.63
N LEU A 84 16.80 28.59 -5.48
CA LEU A 84 18.23 28.71 -5.14
C LEU A 84 18.52 29.63 -3.95
N THR A 85 17.76 30.72 -3.77
CA THR A 85 17.95 31.63 -2.65
C THR A 85 17.69 30.94 -1.32
N ILE A 86 16.60 30.16 -1.24
CA ILE A 86 16.24 29.43 -0.01
C ILE A 86 17.22 28.29 0.21
N LEU A 87 17.61 27.56 -0.85
CA LEU A 87 18.61 26.49 -0.73
C LEU A 87 19.95 27.00 -0.20
N LYS A 88 20.39 28.19 -0.63
CA LYS A 88 21.60 28.84 -0.10
C LYS A 88 21.45 29.23 1.37
N GLN A 89 20.30 29.77 1.78
CA GLN A 89 20.05 30.11 3.19
C GLN A 89 20.11 28.87 4.08
N ILE A 90 19.52 27.75 3.66
CA ILE A 90 19.61 26.48 4.39
C ILE A 90 21.04 25.97 4.40
N GLY A 91 21.75 26.05 3.27
CA GLY A 91 23.16 25.68 3.18
C GLY A 91 24.04 26.46 4.17
N CYS A 92 23.74 27.75 4.39
CA CYS A 92 24.41 28.54 5.43
C CYS A 92 24.15 27.98 6.84
N GLU A 93 22.91 27.66 7.19
CA GLU A 93 22.58 27.06 8.50
C GLU A 93 23.31 25.73 8.71
N LEU A 94 23.29 24.85 7.69
CA LEU A 94 24.00 23.56 7.72
C LEU A 94 25.52 23.74 7.89
N SER A 95 26.10 24.78 7.27
CA SER A 95 27.54 25.07 7.36
C SER A 95 27.96 25.70 8.69
N CYS A 96 27.02 26.34 9.39
CA CYS A 96 27.27 26.99 10.68
C CYS A 96 27.29 26.00 11.86
N CYS A 97 26.73 24.80 11.70
CA CYS A 97 26.69 23.77 12.73
C CYS A 97 28.05 23.08 12.88
N LYS A 98 28.92 23.60 13.76
CA LYS A 98 30.27 23.07 14.01
C LYS A 98 30.35 22.04 15.14
N ALA A 99 29.32 21.94 15.98
CA ALA A 99 29.31 21.03 17.12
C ALA A 99 28.53 19.75 16.80
N LEU A 100 29.16 18.59 17.08
CA LEU A 100 28.52 17.27 17.00
C LEU A 100 27.81 16.98 18.33
N ASP A 101 26.85 17.80 18.69
CA ASP A 101 25.95 17.54 19.81
C ASP A 101 24.49 17.63 19.36
N SER A 102 23.63 16.87 20.03
CA SER A 102 22.22 16.74 19.66
C SER A 102 21.42 18.03 19.87
N GLU A 103 21.89 18.93 20.73
CA GLU A 103 21.20 20.18 21.07
C GLU A 103 21.42 21.21 19.96
N THR A 104 22.68 21.38 19.52
CA THR A 104 23.03 22.24 18.37
C THR A 104 22.38 21.75 17.08
N ALA A 105 22.31 20.43 16.86
CA ALA A 105 21.60 19.85 15.73
C ALA A 105 20.09 20.15 15.78
N HIS A 106 19.47 20.08 16.96
CA HIS A 106 18.08 20.45 17.17
C HIS A 106 17.82 21.93 16.85
N ASP A 107 18.63 22.83 17.39
CA ASP A 107 18.50 24.27 17.16
C ASP A 107 18.63 24.62 15.68
N THR A 108 19.62 24.04 14.99
CA THR A 108 19.81 24.18 13.54
C THR A 108 18.59 23.67 12.76
N THR A 109 18.04 22.53 13.16
CA THR A 109 16.83 21.96 12.55
C THR A 109 15.64 22.90 12.70
N VAL A 110 15.46 23.48 13.88
CA VAL A 110 14.40 24.45 14.15
C VAL A 110 14.55 25.72 13.30
N GLU A 111 15.77 26.24 13.14
CA GLU A 111 16.02 27.40 12.27
C GLU A 111 15.72 27.09 10.79
N ILE A 112 16.10 25.91 10.31
CA ILE A 112 15.75 25.45 8.95
C ILE A 112 14.22 25.37 8.79
N LEU A 113 13.51 24.80 9.75
CA LEU A 113 12.04 24.69 9.73
C LEU A 113 11.35 26.06 9.72
N LYS A 114 11.88 27.04 10.46
CA LYS A 114 11.38 28.43 10.46
C LYS A 114 11.49 29.08 9.08
N LYS A 115 12.60 28.87 8.37
CA LYS A 115 12.78 29.38 7.00
C LYS A 115 11.85 28.72 5.99
N LEU A 116 11.46 27.48 6.25
CA LEU A 116 10.59 26.67 5.39
C LEU A 116 9.13 26.62 5.89
N LYS A 117 8.69 27.57 6.72
CA LYS A 117 7.37 27.54 7.38
C LYS A 117 6.19 27.36 6.41
N GLU A 118 6.29 27.92 5.21
CA GLU A 118 5.25 27.97 4.15
C GLU A 118 5.26 26.73 3.26
N TYR A 119 6.14 25.76 3.51
CA TYR A 119 6.24 24.53 2.73
C TYR A 119 5.57 23.35 3.45
N LYS A 120 5.07 22.39 2.67
CA LYS A 120 4.67 21.06 3.15
C LYS A 120 5.82 20.36 3.86
N TRP A 121 5.51 19.40 4.72
CA TRP A 121 6.52 18.63 5.46
C TRP A 121 7.50 17.93 4.54
N GLN A 122 7.02 17.31 3.47
CA GLN A 122 7.83 16.61 2.48
C GLN A 122 8.77 17.59 1.77
N ALA A 123 8.23 18.72 1.28
CA ALA A 123 9.02 19.79 0.68
C ALA A 123 10.11 20.32 1.63
N LYS A 124 9.84 20.46 2.94
CA LYS A 124 10.85 20.86 3.95
C LYS A 124 12.05 19.91 3.99
N ALA A 125 11.78 18.60 4.02
CA ALA A 125 12.83 17.58 4.00
C ALA A 125 13.61 17.60 2.67
N VAL A 126 12.91 17.66 1.53
CA VAL A 126 13.53 17.68 0.20
C VAL A 126 14.43 18.90 0.01
N MET A 127 13.97 20.09 0.43
CA MET A 127 14.75 21.33 0.38
C MET A 127 16.03 21.24 1.22
N THR A 128 15.95 20.64 2.41
CA THR A 128 17.12 20.44 3.26
C THR A 128 18.11 19.45 2.65
N LEU A 129 17.60 18.32 2.15
CA LEU A 129 18.41 17.33 1.43
C LEU A 129 19.03 17.94 0.16
N ALA A 130 18.36 18.84 -0.53
CA ALA A 130 18.89 19.54 -1.70
C ALA A 130 20.05 20.46 -1.35
N SER A 131 19.91 21.28 -0.30
CA SER A 131 21.01 22.11 0.19
C SER A 131 22.22 21.27 0.62
N PHE A 132 21.97 20.14 1.30
CA PHE A 132 23.03 19.21 1.65
C PHE A 132 23.66 18.53 0.42
N ALA A 133 22.85 18.14 -0.56
CA ALA A 133 23.32 17.50 -1.79
C ALA A 133 24.23 18.41 -2.62
N MET A 134 24.02 19.73 -2.59
CA MET A 134 24.94 20.69 -3.23
C MET A 134 26.35 20.60 -2.62
N GLU A 135 26.46 20.62 -1.30
CA GLU A 135 27.76 20.58 -0.62
C GLU A 135 28.42 19.20 -0.69
N PHE A 136 27.66 18.13 -0.42
CA PHE A 136 28.17 16.76 -0.49
C PHE A 136 28.48 16.35 -1.94
N GLY A 137 27.70 16.81 -2.91
CA GLY A 137 27.93 16.62 -4.34
C GLY A 137 29.27 17.20 -4.79
N ASP A 138 29.52 18.46 -4.47
CA ASP A 138 30.80 19.12 -4.74
C ASP A 138 31.97 18.37 -4.10
N PHE A 139 31.80 17.98 -2.83
CA PHE A 139 32.81 17.22 -2.10
C PHE A 139 33.12 15.88 -2.79
N SER A 140 32.11 15.07 -3.09
CA SER A 140 32.29 13.77 -3.76
C SER A 140 32.88 13.91 -5.15
N LEU A 141 32.50 14.95 -5.91
CA LEU A 141 33.07 15.19 -7.23
C LEU A 141 34.57 15.51 -7.16
N LEU A 142 34.99 16.34 -6.21
CA LEU A 142 36.41 16.63 -5.98
C LEU A 142 37.19 15.37 -5.58
N VAL A 143 36.57 14.50 -4.79
CA VAL A 143 37.12 13.20 -4.39
C VAL A 143 37.30 12.26 -5.59
N ASP A 144 36.31 12.17 -6.48
CA ASP A 144 36.39 11.35 -7.71
C ASP A 144 37.49 11.85 -8.68
N LEU A 145 37.59 13.17 -8.85
CA LEU A 145 38.59 13.78 -9.73
C LEU A 145 40.02 13.59 -9.21
N ASP A 146 40.23 13.65 -7.89
CA ASP A 146 41.51 13.29 -7.25
C ASP A 146 41.82 11.81 -7.47
N HIS A 147 40.87 10.93 -7.13
CA HIS A 147 41.06 9.49 -7.23
C HIS A 147 41.35 9.01 -8.66
N SER A 148 40.70 9.62 -9.66
CA SER A 148 40.89 9.30 -11.08
C SER A 148 42.11 9.97 -11.72
N ASN A 149 42.91 10.73 -10.96
CA ASN A 149 44.05 11.53 -11.45
C ASN A 149 43.68 12.51 -12.58
N LYS A 150 42.45 13.03 -12.58
CA LYS A 150 41.92 13.95 -13.61
C LYS A 150 41.86 15.41 -13.16
N GLN A 151 42.60 15.78 -12.12
CA GLN A 151 42.58 17.15 -11.60
C GLN A 151 43.27 18.15 -12.53
N ASP A 152 42.56 19.21 -12.87
CA ASP A 152 43.14 20.44 -13.42
C ASP A 152 43.57 21.41 -12.29
N GLN A 153 44.14 22.57 -12.67
CA GLN A 153 44.59 23.58 -11.71
C GLN A 153 43.45 24.12 -10.84
N LEU A 154 42.24 24.26 -11.41
CA LEU A 154 41.06 24.75 -10.70
C LEU A 154 40.58 23.73 -9.67
N THR A 155 40.41 22.47 -10.07
CA THR A 155 40.00 21.35 -9.22
C THR A 155 40.96 21.17 -8.06
N ARG A 156 42.27 21.26 -8.31
CA ARG A 156 43.27 21.17 -7.24
C ARG A 156 43.13 22.32 -6.23
N SER A 157 42.95 23.55 -6.71
CA SER A 157 42.81 24.72 -5.84
C SER A 157 41.52 24.66 -5.00
N LEU A 158 40.40 24.23 -5.61
CA LEU A 158 39.13 24.01 -4.92
C LEU A 158 39.20 22.84 -3.93
N GLY A 159 39.85 21.74 -4.30
CA GLY A 159 40.06 20.57 -3.44
C GLY A 159 40.85 20.90 -2.16
N ILE A 160 41.83 21.81 -2.26
CA ILE A 160 42.57 22.32 -1.10
C ILE A 160 41.66 23.17 -0.20
N LEU A 161 40.89 24.10 -0.76
CA LEU A 161 40.01 24.98 0.01
C LEU A 161 38.84 24.24 0.68
N LYS A 162 38.25 23.26 -0.02
CA LYS A 162 37.13 22.43 0.49
C LYS A 162 37.60 21.25 1.35
N GLY A 163 38.90 21.07 1.57
CA GLY A 163 39.43 19.98 2.41
C GLY A 163 39.22 18.57 1.85
N ALA A 164 38.94 18.42 0.55
CA ALA A 164 38.77 17.12 -0.10
C ALA A 164 40.10 16.36 -0.20
N SER A 165 41.21 17.07 -0.42
CA SER A 165 42.55 16.49 -0.56
C SER A 165 43.10 15.86 0.72
N SER A 166 42.61 16.27 1.90
CA SER A 166 43.05 15.74 3.21
C SER A 166 42.55 14.33 3.51
N LEU A 167 41.54 13.84 2.78
CA LEU A 167 40.97 12.49 2.99
C LEU A 167 41.67 11.41 2.14
N ILE A 168 42.25 11.80 0.99
CA ILE A 168 42.76 10.87 -0.03
C ILE A 168 44.29 10.73 0.03
N ASN A 169 45.03 11.78 0.36
CA ASN A 169 46.47 11.88 0.11
C ASN A 169 47.41 11.57 1.29
N ALA A 170 47.07 10.64 2.18
CA ALA A 170 47.97 10.25 3.29
C ALA A 170 48.25 8.74 3.33
N THR A 171 49.51 8.38 3.62
CA THR A 171 50.02 7.01 3.70
C THR A 171 49.34 6.21 4.82
N PRO A 172 48.96 4.93 4.59
CA PRO A 172 48.05 4.15 5.46
C PRO A 172 48.48 3.84 6.90
N ASP A 173 49.63 4.33 7.38
CA ASP A 173 50.29 3.79 8.58
C ASP A 173 49.85 4.42 9.91
N ASN A 174 48.91 5.37 9.92
CA ASN A 174 48.47 6.07 11.14
C ASN A 174 47.05 5.68 11.58
N LEU A 175 46.89 5.27 12.86
CA LEU A 175 45.61 4.92 13.49
C LEU A 175 44.50 5.99 13.32
N SER A 176 44.88 7.27 13.31
CA SER A 176 43.96 8.39 13.10
C SER A 176 43.34 8.42 11.70
N GLN A 177 44.01 7.86 10.69
CA GLN A 177 43.49 7.84 9.32
C GLN A 177 42.54 6.66 9.08
N LYS A 178 42.79 5.51 9.74
CA LYS A 178 41.83 4.39 9.74
C LYS A 178 40.49 4.83 10.32
N GLN A 179 40.52 5.52 11.47
CA GLN A 179 39.32 6.10 12.08
C GLN A 179 38.59 7.08 11.14
N ARG A 180 39.32 7.96 10.44
CA ARG A 180 38.71 8.87 9.46
C ARG A 180 38.07 8.16 8.27
N ARG A 181 38.63 7.04 7.81
CA ARG A 181 38.01 6.23 6.76
C ARG A 181 36.74 5.58 7.25
N ASP A 182 36.78 4.99 8.45
CA ASP A 182 35.61 4.38 9.08
C ASP A 182 34.49 5.43 9.30
N ASP A 183 34.86 6.66 9.71
CA ASP A 183 33.96 7.81 9.82
C ASP A 183 33.29 8.18 8.48
N VAL A 184 34.04 8.19 7.38
CA VAL A 184 33.51 8.50 6.05
C VAL A 184 32.55 7.38 5.59
N VAL A 185 32.91 6.12 5.84
CA VAL A 185 32.04 4.97 5.50
C VAL A 185 30.75 5.03 6.30
N ASN A 186 30.84 5.26 7.61
CA ASN A 186 29.68 5.40 8.48
C ASN A 186 28.80 6.57 8.00
N LEU A 187 29.40 7.75 7.73
CA LEU A 187 28.74 8.92 7.14
C LEU A 187 27.94 8.54 5.88
N ASN A 188 28.59 7.82 4.97
CA ASN A 188 28.01 7.42 3.70
C ASN A 188 26.76 6.54 3.90
N GLU A 189 26.82 5.59 4.83
CA GLU A 189 25.70 4.69 5.14
C GLU A 189 24.48 5.44 5.71
N LEU A 190 24.67 6.40 6.62
CA LEU A 190 23.55 7.18 7.15
C LEU A 190 22.92 8.09 6.10
N ILE A 191 23.71 8.65 5.18
CA ILE A 191 23.18 9.42 4.03
C ILE A 191 22.30 8.51 3.17
N LYS A 192 22.76 7.28 2.86
CA LYS A 192 21.98 6.30 2.09
C LYS A 192 20.68 5.96 2.80
N LYS A 193 20.73 5.61 4.09
CA LYS A 193 19.54 5.28 4.90
C LYS A 193 18.56 6.45 4.97
N THR A 194 19.05 7.67 5.21
CA THR A 194 18.21 8.88 5.27
C THR A 194 17.53 9.17 3.93
N LEU A 195 18.26 9.01 2.83
CA LEU A 195 17.69 9.14 1.48
C LEU A 195 16.65 8.06 1.21
N GLU A 196 16.87 6.83 1.66
CA GLU A 196 15.92 5.72 1.53
C GLU A 196 14.63 5.96 2.32
N VAL A 197 14.72 6.44 3.57
CA VAL A 197 13.55 6.84 4.36
C VAL A 197 12.74 7.90 3.60
N MET A 198 13.39 8.92 3.03
CA MET A 198 12.70 9.94 2.24
C MET A 198 12.00 9.36 1.00
N LYS A 199 12.65 8.43 0.29
CA LYS A 199 12.04 7.72 -0.87
C LYS A 199 10.75 7.00 -0.45
N ILE A 200 10.78 6.29 0.67
CA ILE A 200 9.63 5.54 1.18
C ILE A 200 8.50 6.49 1.56
N ILE A 201 8.79 7.60 2.24
CA ILE A 201 7.78 8.61 2.60
C ILE A 201 7.09 9.18 1.35
N ILE A 202 7.84 9.52 0.30
CA ILE A 202 7.24 10.00 -0.96
C ILE A 202 6.37 8.91 -1.61
N ALA A 203 6.84 7.67 -1.64
CA ALA A 203 6.06 6.56 -2.19
C ALA A 203 4.75 6.30 -1.42
N ILE A 204 4.74 6.51 -0.10
CA ILE A 204 3.51 6.45 0.70
C ILE A 204 2.56 7.59 0.33
N GLU A 205 3.07 8.83 0.21
CA GLU A 205 2.26 10.01 -0.13
C GLU A 205 1.57 9.86 -1.49
N GLU A 206 2.27 9.35 -2.50
CA GLU A 206 1.71 9.02 -3.82
C GLU A 206 0.51 8.06 -3.75
N ARG A 207 0.40 7.29 -2.66
CA ARG A 207 -0.62 6.27 -2.41
C ARG A 207 -1.62 6.66 -1.32
N ALA A 208 -1.51 7.87 -0.78
CA ALA A 208 -2.34 8.33 0.34
C ALA A 208 -3.85 8.29 0.04
N SER A 209 -4.24 8.41 -1.24
CA SER A 209 -5.65 8.38 -1.66
C SER A 209 -6.33 7.02 -1.49
N TYR A 210 -5.55 5.92 -1.41
CA TYR A 210 -6.11 4.58 -1.26
C TYR A 210 -6.56 4.30 0.19
N ASP A 211 -5.90 4.89 1.19
CA ASP A 211 -6.29 4.77 2.59
C ASP A 211 -5.99 6.07 3.37
N PRO A 212 -6.90 7.06 3.30
CA PRO A 212 -6.74 8.32 4.02
C PRO A 212 -6.70 8.17 5.54
N THR A 213 -7.32 7.10 6.07
CA THR A 213 -7.37 6.85 7.52
C THR A 213 -6.00 6.41 8.02
N ALA A 214 -5.40 5.40 7.39
CA ALA A 214 -4.04 4.97 7.71
C ALA A 214 -3.02 6.10 7.49
N MET A 215 -3.19 6.91 6.45
CA MET A 215 -2.32 8.06 6.19
C MET A 215 -2.31 9.06 7.37
N SER A 216 -3.48 9.30 7.98
CA SER A 216 -3.61 10.23 9.11
C SER A 216 -2.93 9.75 10.40
N GLU A 217 -2.68 8.45 10.52
CA GLU A 217 -2.00 7.84 11.68
C GLU A 217 -0.47 7.96 11.57
N ILE A 218 0.07 8.19 10.37
CA ILE A 218 1.50 8.31 10.14
C ILE A 218 2.01 9.65 10.67
N PRO A 219 2.99 9.67 11.59
CA PRO A 219 3.55 10.90 12.13
C PRO A 219 4.57 11.52 11.14
N THR A 220 4.15 11.85 9.92
CA THR A 220 5.01 12.34 8.82
C THR A 220 5.87 13.53 9.24
N SER A 221 5.29 14.47 9.97
CA SER A 221 6.01 15.63 10.51
C SER A 221 7.19 15.27 11.42
N ALA A 222 7.05 14.22 12.25
CA ALA A 222 8.13 13.74 13.10
C ALA A 222 9.23 13.07 12.28
N TYR A 223 8.88 12.27 11.27
CA TYR A 223 9.87 11.64 10.39
C TYR A 223 10.64 12.68 9.58
N VAL A 224 9.96 13.70 9.06
CA VAL A 224 10.59 14.85 8.40
C VAL A 224 11.55 15.58 9.33
N TYR A 225 11.15 15.82 10.58
CA TYR A 225 12.05 16.41 11.58
C TYR A 225 13.33 15.57 11.72
N TRP A 226 13.23 14.26 11.88
CA TRP A 226 14.39 13.39 12.03
C TRP A 226 15.26 13.33 10.77
N ILE A 227 14.68 13.41 9.57
CA ILE A 227 15.45 13.52 8.33
C ILE A 227 16.27 14.81 8.32
N ILE A 228 15.65 15.96 8.58
CA ILE A 228 16.34 17.26 8.61
C ILE A 228 17.43 17.24 9.70
N ASN A 229 17.10 16.74 10.88
CA ASN A 229 18.03 16.67 12.00
C ASN A 229 19.24 15.76 11.69
N THR A 230 19.02 14.58 11.11
CA THR A 230 20.12 13.73 10.65
C THR A 230 20.97 14.42 9.57
N VAL A 231 20.35 15.14 8.63
CA VAL A 231 21.09 15.90 7.61
C VAL A 231 21.98 16.98 8.24
N THR A 232 21.53 17.66 9.29
CA THR A 232 22.36 18.62 10.03
C THR A 232 23.61 17.96 10.61
N VAL A 233 23.47 16.76 11.20
CA VAL A 233 24.58 15.99 11.75
C VAL A 233 25.55 15.51 10.66
N CYS A 234 25.03 15.04 9.53
CA CYS A 234 25.85 14.68 8.37
C CYS A 234 26.66 15.88 7.86
N ALA A 235 26.05 17.07 7.77
CA ALA A 235 26.74 18.29 7.34
C ALA A 235 27.86 18.70 8.31
N SER A 236 27.61 18.60 9.62
CA SER A 236 28.63 18.85 10.65
C SER A 236 29.78 17.84 10.57
N LYS A 237 29.50 16.55 10.36
CA LYS A 237 30.53 15.52 10.23
C LYS A 237 31.38 15.74 8.98
N ILE A 238 30.81 16.14 7.84
CA ILE A 238 31.58 16.56 6.64
C ILE A 238 32.49 17.74 6.97
N SER A 239 31.95 18.78 7.62
CA SER A 239 32.72 19.98 7.99
C SER A 239 33.91 19.63 8.89
N ILE A 240 33.73 18.68 9.82
CA ILE A 240 34.79 18.21 10.71
C ILE A 240 35.82 17.37 9.95
N LEU A 241 35.38 16.43 9.10
CA LEU A 241 36.25 15.57 8.29
C LEU A 241 37.10 16.36 7.28
N THR A 242 36.59 17.49 6.79
CA THR A 242 37.30 18.40 5.87
C THR A 242 38.15 19.43 6.61
N SER A 243 37.99 19.58 7.92
CA SER A 243 38.81 20.44 8.77
C SER A 243 40.04 19.72 9.33
N LYS A 244 41.03 20.48 9.81
CA LYS A 244 42.21 19.94 10.53
C LYS A 244 41.94 19.72 12.02
N GLU A 245 40.77 20.09 12.52
CA GLU A 245 40.41 20.02 13.94
C GLU A 245 39.92 18.61 14.33
N GLY A 246 40.10 18.26 15.60
CA GLY A 246 40.12 16.88 16.11
C GLY A 246 38.83 16.05 15.91
N VAL A 247 39.01 14.74 16.07
CA VAL A 247 37.98 13.70 15.94
C VAL A 247 36.91 13.91 17.02
N ALA A 248 35.68 14.14 16.60
CA ALA A 248 34.53 14.18 17.49
C ALA A 248 34.12 12.78 17.97
N SER A 249 33.36 12.72 19.07
CA SER A 249 32.90 11.47 19.67
C SER A 249 31.97 10.67 18.74
N ASP A 250 32.36 9.43 18.42
CA ASP A 250 31.60 8.48 17.57
C ASP A 250 30.23 8.12 18.14
N ALA A 251 30.06 8.18 19.48
CA ALA A 251 28.86 7.69 20.15
C ALA A 251 27.56 8.38 19.70
N LEU A 252 27.63 9.66 19.30
CA LEU A 252 26.45 10.39 18.83
C LEU A 252 25.94 9.82 17.48
N TYR A 253 26.87 9.39 16.63
CA TYR A 253 26.56 8.89 15.30
C TYR A 253 25.71 7.62 15.35
N ASP A 254 26.07 6.71 16.25
CA ASP A 254 25.34 5.45 16.47
C ASP A 254 23.89 5.70 16.91
N PHE A 255 23.62 6.76 17.70
CA PHE A 255 22.25 7.13 18.06
C PHE A 255 21.43 7.57 16.85
N TYR A 256 22.00 8.35 15.93
CA TYR A 256 21.32 8.76 14.70
C TYR A 256 21.12 7.60 13.74
N ASP A 257 22.12 6.74 13.59
CA ASP A 257 22.00 5.53 12.77
C ASP A 257 20.87 4.62 13.26
N GLY A 258 20.85 4.30 14.56
CA GLY A 258 19.78 3.52 15.17
C GLY A 258 18.41 4.19 15.07
N LYS A 259 18.36 5.53 15.15
CA LYS A 259 17.10 6.28 15.01
C LYS A 259 16.54 6.25 13.60
N VAL A 260 17.39 6.47 12.58
CA VAL A 260 16.99 6.43 11.17
C VAL A 260 16.61 5.00 10.77
N GLU A 261 17.34 3.99 11.23
CA GLU A 261 16.99 2.58 10.99
C GLU A 261 15.63 2.23 11.61
N GLY A 262 15.37 2.70 12.82
CA GLY A 262 14.07 2.53 13.48
C GLY A 262 12.92 3.19 12.72
N ILE A 263 13.15 4.37 12.14
CA ILE A 263 12.15 5.05 11.29
C ILE A 263 11.97 4.28 9.99
N LYS A 264 13.07 3.88 9.33
CA LYS A 264 13.07 3.09 8.10
C LYS A 264 12.18 1.86 8.22
N ARG A 265 12.35 1.06 9.27
CA ARG A 265 11.50 -0.11 9.52
C ARG A 265 10.01 0.25 9.59
N LYS A 266 9.64 1.28 10.36
CA LYS A 266 8.25 1.72 10.49
C LYS A 266 7.65 2.19 9.17
N VAL A 267 8.38 3.02 8.41
CA VAL A 267 7.88 3.51 7.11
C VAL A 267 7.81 2.40 6.07
N THR A 268 8.70 1.40 6.12
CA THR A 268 8.59 0.21 5.27
C THR A 268 7.33 -0.59 5.59
N GLU A 269 7.00 -0.81 6.86
CA GLU A 269 5.76 -1.48 7.27
C GLU A 269 4.52 -0.73 6.76
N TYR A 270 4.51 0.60 6.84
CA TYR A 270 3.45 1.42 6.25
C TYR A 270 3.39 1.28 4.72
N LEU A 271 4.52 1.29 4.03
CA LEU A 271 4.57 1.14 2.58
C LEU A 271 4.01 -0.22 2.13
N GLU A 272 4.32 -1.30 2.85
CA GLU A 272 3.77 -2.63 2.59
C GLU A 272 2.23 -2.63 2.67
N HIS A 273 1.66 -1.99 3.70
CA HIS A 273 0.21 -1.79 3.80
C HIS A 273 -0.36 -1.05 2.60
N PHE A 274 0.21 0.11 2.24
CA PHE A 274 -0.28 0.90 1.10
C PHE A 274 -0.15 0.18 -0.24
N LEU A 275 0.90 -0.61 -0.45
CA LEU A 275 1.06 -1.45 -1.63
C LEU A 275 -0.03 -2.53 -1.69
N GLN A 276 -0.35 -3.15 -0.55
CA GLN A 276 -1.42 -4.14 -0.47
C GLN A 276 -2.78 -3.50 -0.79
N VAL A 277 -3.12 -2.36 -0.18
CA VAL A 277 -4.41 -1.67 -0.43
C VAL A 277 -4.51 -1.20 -1.89
N GLU A 278 -3.41 -0.69 -2.47
CA GLU A 278 -3.36 -0.31 -3.89
C GLU A 278 -3.64 -1.52 -4.80
N GLU A 279 -3.02 -2.67 -4.53
CA GLU A 279 -3.29 -3.90 -5.27
C GLU A 279 -4.75 -4.34 -5.13
N GLU A 280 -5.28 -4.30 -3.92
CA GLU A 280 -6.67 -4.64 -3.64
C GLU A 280 -7.64 -3.76 -4.45
N HIS A 281 -7.40 -2.44 -4.47
CA HIS A 281 -8.19 -1.48 -5.23
C HIS A 281 -8.11 -1.72 -6.75
N LYS A 282 -6.92 -2.00 -7.28
CA LYS A 282 -6.72 -2.33 -8.69
C LYS A 282 -7.49 -3.59 -9.09
N ARG A 283 -7.43 -4.63 -8.26
CA ARG A 283 -8.15 -5.89 -8.49
C ARG A 283 -9.66 -5.72 -8.44
N PHE A 284 -10.16 -4.95 -7.47
CA PHE A 284 -11.58 -4.60 -7.40
C PHE A 284 -12.03 -3.85 -8.67
N THR A 285 -11.26 -2.86 -9.10
CA THR A 285 -11.55 -2.08 -10.32
C THR A 285 -11.54 -2.96 -11.57
N GLU A 286 -10.60 -3.90 -11.68
CA GLU A 286 -10.56 -4.88 -12.77
C GLU A 286 -11.80 -5.79 -12.75
N LEU A 287 -12.18 -6.32 -11.58
CA LEU A 287 -13.36 -7.16 -11.40
C LEU A 287 -14.65 -6.41 -11.76
N LEU A 288 -14.77 -5.13 -11.38
CA LEU A 288 -15.86 -4.26 -11.79
C LEU A 288 -15.94 -4.13 -13.32
N LYS A 289 -14.82 -3.80 -13.99
CA LYS A 289 -14.78 -3.67 -15.46
C LYS A 289 -15.22 -4.97 -16.14
N LEU A 290 -14.74 -6.11 -15.65
CA LEU A 290 -15.09 -7.43 -16.18
C LEU A 290 -16.59 -7.74 -15.97
N SER A 291 -17.17 -7.33 -14.85
CA SER A 291 -18.60 -7.58 -14.55
C SER A 291 -19.56 -6.86 -15.51
N TYR A 292 -19.12 -5.76 -16.12
CA TYR A 292 -19.91 -4.99 -17.08
C TYR A 292 -19.66 -5.39 -18.55
N ASP A 293 -18.70 -6.26 -18.83
CA ASP A 293 -18.39 -6.72 -20.19
C ASP A 293 -18.95 -8.13 -20.41
N PRO A 294 -20.08 -8.27 -21.14
CA PRO A 294 -20.73 -9.57 -21.31
C PRO A 294 -19.88 -10.57 -22.11
N LYS A 295 -18.89 -10.10 -22.88
CA LYS A 295 -17.99 -10.97 -23.66
C LYS A 295 -16.89 -11.59 -22.80
N ARG A 296 -16.65 -11.04 -21.60
CA ARG A 296 -15.55 -11.45 -20.71
C ARG A 296 -16.06 -12.18 -19.47
N VAL A 297 -17.25 -12.80 -19.53
CA VAL A 297 -17.84 -13.57 -18.44
C VAL A 297 -16.90 -14.65 -17.87
N THR A 298 -16.12 -15.32 -18.73
CA THR A 298 -15.14 -16.31 -18.29
C THR A 298 -14.03 -15.69 -17.44
N GLU A 299 -13.56 -14.51 -17.81
CA GLU A 299 -12.52 -13.80 -17.07
C GLU A 299 -13.06 -13.20 -15.77
N PHE A 300 -14.29 -12.69 -15.80
CA PHE A 300 -15.03 -12.27 -14.61
C PHE A 300 -15.16 -13.42 -13.60
N LEU A 301 -15.62 -14.60 -14.05
CA LEU A 301 -15.75 -15.78 -13.19
C LEU A 301 -14.39 -16.30 -12.70
N LYS A 302 -13.32 -16.20 -13.50
CA LYS A 302 -11.96 -16.49 -13.03
C LYS A 302 -11.57 -15.55 -11.90
N GLY A 303 -11.77 -14.24 -12.07
CA GLY A 303 -11.46 -13.24 -11.05
C GLY A 303 -12.29 -13.37 -9.77
N LEU A 304 -13.51 -13.90 -9.88
CA LEU A 304 -14.39 -14.12 -8.74
C LEU A 304 -14.09 -15.42 -7.96
N LEU A 305 -13.79 -16.52 -8.68
CA LEU A 305 -13.66 -17.86 -8.09
C LEU A 305 -12.21 -18.28 -7.83
N LEU A 306 -11.24 -17.75 -8.57
CA LEU A 306 -9.84 -18.18 -8.49
C LEU A 306 -8.99 -17.08 -7.86
N THR A 307 -8.38 -17.40 -6.73
CA THR A 307 -7.45 -16.50 -6.04
C THR A 307 -6.11 -16.44 -6.76
N LYS A 308 -5.50 -15.25 -6.89
CA LYS A 308 -4.22 -15.08 -7.60
C LYS A 308 -3.03 -15.73 -6.86
N ASP A 309 -3.08 -15.73 -5.53
CA ASP A 309 -1.91 -16.01 -4.68
C ASP A 309 -1.73 -17.46 -4.26
N SER A 310 -2.54 -18.39 -4.76
CA SER A 310 -2.26 -19.80 -4.56
C SER A 310 -2.43 -20.59 -5.85
N LYS A 311 -1.40 -21.35 -6.21
CA LYS A 311 -1.50 -22.47 -7.17
C LYS A 311 -2.47 -23.57 -6.68
N ASP A 312 -3.08 -23.37 -5.51
CA ASP A 312 -3.88 -24.33 -4.75
C ASP A 312 -5.39 -24.04 -4.82
N THR A 313 -5.83 -22.81 -5.13
CA THR A 313 -7.24 -22.54 -5.38
C THR A 313 -7.62 -23.08 -6.75
N LYS A 314 -8.43 -24.12 -6.73
CA LYS A 314 -8.91 -24.83 -7.91
C LYS A 314 -10.41 -24.92 -7.83
N ILE A 315 -11.04 -25.06 -8.98
CA ILE A 315 -12.46 -25.38 -9.05
C ILE A 315 -12.57 -26.90 -8.98
N ILE A 316 -13.44 -27.39 -8.11
CA ILE A 316 -13.77 -28.79 -7.95
C ILE A 316 -15.19 -29.05 -8.43
N ASP A 317 -15.37 -30.18 -9.09
CA ASP A 317 -16.67 -30.79 -9.27
C ASP A 317 -16.97 -31.65 -8.04
N ALA A 318 -18.01 -31.28 -7.29
CA ALA A 318 -18.46 -32.02 -6.12
C ALA A 318 -19.61 -32.99 -6.46
N SER A 319 -19.73 -33.40 -7.72
CA SER A 319 -20.77 -34.33 -8.17
C SER A 319 -20.66 -35.74 -7.61
N ASP A 320 -19.44 -36.18 -7.28
CA ASP A 320 -19.12 -37.54 -6.89
C ASP A 320 -18.64 -37.57 -5.42
N ASP A 321 -19.27 -38.40 -4.60
CA ASP A 321 -19.01 -38.52 -3.14
C ASP A 321 -17.58 -39.01 -2.79
N ILE A 322 -16.78 -39.42 -3.78
CA ILE A 322 -15.53 -40.20 -3.59
C ILE A 322 -14.27 -39.47 -4.10
N SER A 323 -14.36 -38.64 -5.14
CA SER A 323 -13.20 -37.89 -5.67
C SER A 323 -13.60 -36.52 -6.19
N TYR A 324 -13.22 -35.47 -5.45
CA TYR A 324 -13.34 -34.09 -5.91
C TYR A 324 -12.39 -33.86 -7.08
N LYS A 325 -12.93 -33.94 -8.30
CA LYS A 325 -12.14 -33.75 -9.50
C LYS A 325 -11.88 -32.26 -9.67
N THR A 326 -10.62 -31.87 -9.73
CA THR A 326 -10.24 -30.54 -10.20
C THR A 326 -10.67 -30.39 -11.66
N ILE A 327 -11.39 -29.30 -11.95
CA ILE A 327 -11.85 -28.96 -13.28
C ILE A 327 -11.32 -27.58 -13.70
N GLU A 328 -11.27 -27.37 -15.02
CA GLU A 328 -11.04 -26.04 -15.57
C GLU A 328 -12.34 -25.23 -15.57
N ILE A 329 -12.22 -23.90 -15.49
CA ILE A 329 -13.39 -23.02 -15.49
C ILE A 329 -14.28 -23.17 -16.74
N ASN A 330 -13.71 -23.67 -17.85
CA ASN A 330 -14.43 -23.92 -19.09
C ASN A 330 -15.64 -24.85 -18.87
N ALA A 331 -15.53 -25.83 -17.97
CA ALA A 331 -16.63 -26.73 -17.64
C ALA A 331 -17.84 -26.02 -17.01
N ILE A 332 -17.62 -24.87 -16.35
CA ILE A 332 -18.68 -24.00 -15.82
C ILE A 332 -19.18 -23.05 -16.92
N THR A 333 -18.27 -22.47 -17.72
CA THR A 333 -18.65 -21.46 -18.72
C THR A 333 -19.29 -22.04 -19.99
N GLU A 334 -19.23 -23.36 -20.19
CA GLU A 334 -19.99 -24.06 -21.22
C GLU A 334 -21.49 -24.15 -20.91
N LYS A 335 -21.90 -23.93 -19.65
CA LYS A 335 -23.32 -23.86 -19.26
C LYS A 335 -23.94 -22.58 -19.82
N LYS A 336 -25.23 -22.60 -20.15
CA LYS A 336 -25.98 -21.40 -20.55
C LYS A 336 -26.30 -20.51 -19.34
N ARG A 337 -26.64 -21.11 -18.21
CA ARG A 337 -26.99 -20.42 -16.96
C ARG A 337 -26.31 -21.03 -15.74
N LEU A 338 -25.92 -20.18 -14.81
CA LEU A 338 -25.37 -20.59 -13.51
C LEU A 338 -26.25 -20.08 -12.37
N LEU A 339 -26.53 -20.96 -11.43
CA LEU A 339 -27.03 -20.61 -10.11
C LEU A 339 -25.84 -20.53 -9.16
N ILE A 340 -25.34 -19.32 -8.92
CA ILE A 340 -24.21 -19.06 -8.03
C ILE A 340 -24.74 -18.81 -6.62
N ILE A 341 -24.49 -19.76 -5.73
CA ILE A 341 -24.88 -19.72 -4.32
C ILE A 341 -23.75 -19.08 -3.54
N LEU A 342 -23.99 -17.91 -2.97
CA LEU A 342 -23.07 -17.23 -2.06
C LEU A 342 -23.54 -17.49 -0.64
N SER A 343 -22.69 -18.06 0.20
CA SER A 343 -23.03 -18.30 1.60
C SER A 343 -21.79 -18.21 2.49
N ARG A 344 -21.99 -18.06 3.79
CA ARG A 344 -20.95 -18.44 4.75
C ARG A 344 -20.67 -19.94 4.66
N PRO A 345 -19.55 -20.44 5.21
CA PRO A 345 -19.24 -21.86 5.25
C PRO A 345 -20.27 -22.70 6.01
N GLU A 346 -21.22 -22.12 6.73
CA GLU A 346 -22.21 -22.83 7.54
C GLU A 346 -23.61 -22.70 6.89
N ILE A 347 -23.79 -23.31 5.71
CA ILE A 347 -25.12 -23.45 5.11
C ILE A 347 -25.98 -24.45 5.92
N SER A 348 -27.27 -24.17 6.09
CA SER A 348 -28.16 -25.07 6.83
C SER A 348 -28.66 -26.24 5.96
N GLU A 349 -29.02 -27.37 6.60
CA GLU A 349 -29.61 -28.53 5.90
C GLU A 349 -30.89 -28.17 5.12
N ALA A 350 -31.70 -27.26 5.66
CA ALA A 350 -32.91 -26.80 4.97
C ALA A 350 -32.59 -26.08 3.65
N GLU A 351 -31.49 -25.32 3.61
CA GLU A 351 -31.05 -24.61 2.41
C GLU A 351 -30.41 -25.57 1.40
N ILE A 352 -29.64 -26.55 1.88
CA ILE A 352 -29.14 -27.68 1.10
C ILE A 352 -30.30 -28.43 0.44
N ASP A 353 -31.37 -28.73 1.20
CA ASP A 353 -32.55 -29.44 0.68
C ASP A 353 -33.26 -28.67 -0.43
N ILE A 354 -33.36 -27.35 -0.33
CA ILE A 354 -33.91 -26.50 -1.38
C ILE A 354 -33.07 -26.64 -2.67
N ILE A 355 -31.74 -26.48 -2.56
CA ILE A 355 -30.82 -26.58 -3.71
C ILE A 355 -30.89 -27.97 -4.34
N ARG A 356 -30.87 -29.01 -3.51
CA ARG A 356 -31.01 -30.42 -3.93
C ARG A 356 -32.31 -30.66 -4.68
N THR A 357 -33.41 -30.09 -4.20
CA THR A 357 -34.73 -30.22 -4.83
C THR A 357 -34.75 -29.58 -6.22
N ILE A 358 -34.16 -28.39 -6.38
CA ILE A 358 -34.02 -27.71 -7.68
C ILE A 358 -33.20 -28.57 -8.64
N GLN A 359 -32.04 -29.06 -8.18
CA GLN A 359 -31.18 -29.89 -9.01
C GLN A 359 -31.88 -31.15 -9.51
N ILE A 360 -32.57 -31.88 -8.63
CA ILE A 360 -33.22 -33.13 -9.01
C ILE A 360 -34.42 -32.84 -9.93
N LYS A 361 -35.37 -32.03 -9.46
CA LYS A 361 -36.67 -31.90 -10.12
C LYS A 361 -36.67 -30.99 -11.34
N LYS A 362 -35.76 -30.02 -11.42
CA LYS A 362 -35.68 -29.07 -12.56
C LYS A 362 -34.49 -29.33 -13.45
N ILE A 363 -33.31 -29.54 -12.89
CA ILE A 363 -32.11 -29.70 -13.73
C ILE A 363 -32.03 -31.12 -14.31
N LYS A 364 -32.12 -32.16 -13.47
CA LYS A 364 -31.96 -33.55 -13.89
C LYS A 364 -33.19 -34.14 -14.56
N ASP A 365 -34.35 -34.07 -13.90
CA ASP A 365 -35.59 -34.68 -14.40
C ASP A 365 -36.03 -34.08 -15.75
N GLU A 366 -35.82 -32.77 -15.94
CA GLU A 366 -36.10 -32.07 -17.21
C GLU A 366 -34.90 -32.10 -18.19
N LYS A 367 -33.80 -32.81 -17.87
CA LYS A 367 -32.59 -33.00 -18.71
C LYS A 367 -31.90 -31.70 -19.11
N LEU A 368 -31.89 -30.72 -18.23
CA LEU A 368 -31.26 -29.41 -18.37
C LEU A 368 -29.80 -29.36 -17.88
N ASP A 369 -29.21 -30.49 -17.51
CA ASP A 369 -27.85 -30.59 -16.95
C ASP A 369 -26.76 -30.01 -17.86
N LYS A 370 -26.99 -29.95 -19.18
CA LYS A 370 -26.07 -29.32 -20.14
C LYS A 370 -26.17 -27.79 -20.12
N ASP A 371 -27.36 -27.27 -19.87
CA ASP A 371 -27.67 -25.85 -19.96
C ASP A 371 -27.50 -25.13 -18.62
N TYR A 372 -27.67 -25.82 -17.50
CA TYR A 372 -27.59 -25.23 -16.16
C TYR A 372 -26.42 -25.81 -15.35
N GLY A 373 -25.74 -24.94 -14.61
CA GLY A 373 -24.76 -25.29 -13.58
C GLY A 373 -25.12 -24.69 -12.24
N ILE A 374 -24.78 -25.40 -11.15
CA ILE A 374 -24.85 -24.86 -9.79
C ILE A 374 -23.42 -24.62 -9.33
N VAL A 375 -23.10 -23.40 -8.89
CA VAL A 375 -21.80 -23.04 -8.35
C VAL A 375 -22.00 -22.63 -6.90
N TRP A 376 -21.30 -23.23 -5.97
CA TRP A 376 -21.29 -22.83 -4.58
C TRP A 376 -19.99 -22.08 -4.26
N MET A 377 -20.15 -20.89 -3.67
CA MET A 377 -19.05 -20.01 -3.31
C MET A 377 -19.09 -19.72 -1.81
N PRO A 378 -18.29 -20.46 -1.02
CA PRO A 378 -18.20 -20.23 0.43
C PRO A 378 -17.33 -19.02 0.75
N ILE A 379 -17.88 -18.07 1.49
CA ILE A 379 -17.23 -16.79 1.81
C ILE A 379 -16.79 -16.77 3.27
N ALA A 380 -15.49 -16.62 3.51
CA ALA A 380 -14.90 -16.43 4.82
C ALA A 380 -14.42 -14.97 4.95
N GLU A 381 -15.30 -14.12 5.46
CA GLU A 381 -15.11 -12.66 5.52
C GLU A 381 -14.03 -12.21 6.52
N GLU A 382 -13.76 -13.00 7.56
CA GLU A 382 -12.84 -12.64 8.62
C GLU A 382 -11.64 -13.59 8.67
N LYS A 383 -10.45 -13.08 9.01
CA LYS A 383 -9.30 -13.91 9.42
C LYS A 383 -9.53 -14.50 10.81
N ARG A 384 -10.69 -15.15 11.03
CA ARG A 384 -10.96 -15.91 12.25
C ARG A 384 -10.18 -17.20 12.20
N GLN A 385 -9.49 -17.55 13.30
CA GLN A 385 -8.83 -18.84 13.48
C GLN A 385 -9.79 -20.01 13.21
N GLU A 386 -11.08 -19.81 13.46
CA GLU A 386 -12.18 -20.74 13.16
C GLU A 386 -12.24 -21.12 11.68
N TYR A 387 -12.06 -20.19 10.75
CA TYR A 387 -12.11 -20.48 9.32
C TYR A 387 -10.83 -21.14 8.79
N GLU A 388 -9.67 -20.85 9.38
CA GLU A 388 -8.44 -21.60 9.10
C GLU A 388 -8.54 -23.06 9.54
N ASN A 389 -9.18 -23.31 10.69
CA ASN A 389 -9.48 -24.66 11.15
C ASN A 389 -10.55 -25.33 10.28
N ALA A 390 -11.63 -24.62 9.97
CA ALA A 390 -12.69 -25.12 9.07
C ALA A 390 -12.18 -25.40 7.65
N GLN A 391 -11.13 -24.71 7.19
CA GLN A 391 -10.48 -24.98 5.91
C GLN A 391 -9.82 -26.38 5.88
N LYS A 392 -9.35 -26.90 7.03
CA LYS A 392 -8.80 -28.27 7.13
C LYS A 392 -9.89 -29.33 6.98
N ASP A 393 -11.08 -29.03 7.49
CA ASP A 393 -12.27 -29.87 7.40
C ASP A 393 -13.17 -29.55 6.20
N PHE A 394 -12.73 -28.67 5.29
CA PHE A 394 -13.50 -28.24 4.12
C PHE A 394 -14.01 -29.42 3.30
N GLY A 395 -13.13 -30.41 3.05
CA GLY A 395 -13.52 -31.63 2.36
C GLY A 395 -14.54 -32.47 3.13
N GLY A 396 -14.55 -32.44 4.46
CA GLY A 396 -15.58 -33.08 5.29
C GLY A 396 -16.92 -32.35 5.19
N TRP A 397 -16.88 -31.02 5.12
CA TRP A 397 -18.06 -30.18 4.98
C TRP A 397 -18.72 -30.31 3.59
N VAL A 398 -17.92 -30.33 2.53
CA VAL A 398 -18.43 -30.65 1.19
C VAL A 398 -18.96 -32.08 1.09
N LYS A 399 -18.47 -33.03 1.92
CA LYS A 399 -19.07 -34.38 2.03
C LYS A 399 -20.39 -34.37 2.78
N SER A 400 -20.58 -33.49 3.77
CA SER A 400 -21.81 -33.45 4.55
C SER A 400 -23.00 -32.95 3.72
N THR A 401 -22.77 -32.18 2.66
CA THR A 401 -23.83 -31.67 1.76
C THR A 401 -24.45 -32.74 0.84
N LYS A 402 -24.10 -34.03 1.02
CA LYS A 402 -24.64 -35.26 0.40
C LYS A 402 -25.55 -35.06 -0.82
N LYS A 403 -25.16 -35.61 -1.97
CA LYS A 403 -25.99 -35.71 -3.20
C LYS A 403 -26.32 -34.39 -3.92
N ILE A 404 -25.65 -33.28 -3.61
CA ILE A 404 -25.69 -32.07 -4.45
C ILE A 404 -24.50 -32.08 -5.39
N GLN A 405 -24.76 -32.00 -6.69
CA GLN A 405 -23.72 -31.88 -7.72
C GLN A 405 -23.51 -30.42 -8.09
N TRP A 406 -22.69 -29.71 -7.31
CA TRP A 406 -22.29 -28.33 -7.63
C TRP A 406 -20.81 -28.26 -7.97
N TYR A 407 -20.42 -27.14 -8.56
CA TYR A 407 -19.03 -26.71 -8.65
C TYR A 407 -18.68 -25.85 -7.44
N SER A 408 -17.48 -25.98 -6.90
CA SER A 408 -17.02 -25.18 -5.76
C SER A 408 -15.55 -24.86 -5.88
N THR A 409 -15.06 -23.90 -5.11
CA THR A 409 -13.62 -23.67 -4.91
C THR A 409 -13.05 -24.65 -3.87
N THR A 410 -11.76 -24.98 -3.97
CA THR A 410 -11.04 -25.81 -2.96
C THR A 410 -10.83 -25.07 -1.63
N ARG A 411 -10.98 -23.75 -1.61
CA ARG A 411 -10.78 -22.87 -0.47
C ARG A 411 -11.91 -21.87 -0.33
N PHE A 412 -12.11 -21.37 0.88
CA PHE A 412 -13.03 -20.27 1.12
C PHE A 412 -12.58 -18.99 0.41
N VAL A 413 -13.53 -18.29 -0.20
CA VAL A 413 -13.34 -16.96 -0.76
C VAL A 413 -13.15 -15.97 0.38
N SER A 414 -11.95 -15.44 0.50
CA SER A 414 -11.50 -14.59 1.61
C SER A 414 -10.73 -13.35 1.15
N GLU A 415 -10.57 -13.17 -0.16
CA GLU A 415 -9.84 -12.04 -0.72
C GLU A 415 -10.65 -10.75 -0.61
N ALA A 416 -10.04 -9.71 -0.03
CA ALA A 416 -10.70 -8.42 0.20
C ALA A 416 -11.33 -7.80 -1.07
N PRO A 417 -10.69 -7.82 -2.26
CA PRO A 417 -11.29 -7.24 -3.48
C PRO A 417 -12.56 -7.95 -3.92
N VAL A 418 -12.58 -9.28 -3.78
CA VAL A 418 -13.73 -10.11 -4.14
C VAL A 418 -14.85 -9.90 -3.15
N ILE A 419 -14.56 -9.94 -1.84
CA ILE A 419 -15.56 -9.66 -0.80
C ILE A 419 -16.15 -8.26 -0.95
N HIS A 420 -15.32 -7.25 -1.23
CA HIS A 420 -15.76 -5.89 -1.46
C HIS A 420 -16.74 -5.80 -2.64
N PHE A 421 -16.41 -6.45 -3.76
CA PHE A 421 -17.32 -6.56 -4.91
C PHE A 421 -18.64 -7.26 -4.56
N LEU A 422 -18.59 -8.37 -3.84
CA LEU A 422 -19.78 -9.12 -3.45
C LEU A 422 -20.72 -8.32 -2.55
N LYS A 423 -20.17 -7.52 -1.64
CA LYS A 423 -20.96 -6.63 -0.78
C LYS A 423 -21.53 -5.44 -1.53
N GLU A 424 -20.73 -4.79 -2.37
CA GLU A 424 -21.14 -3.55 -3.04
C GLU A 424 -22.06 -3.80 -4.24
N LYS A 425 -21.71 -4.78 -5.09
CA LYS A 425 -22.45 -5.04 -6.34
C LYS A 425 -23.48 -6.15 -6.22
N TRP A 426 -23.20 -7.19 -5.43
CA TRP A 426 -24.13 -8.31 -5.25
C TRP A 426 -24.89 -8.25 -3.92
N TYR A 427 -24.68 -7.20 -3.11
CA TYR A 427 -25.36 -6.95 -1.85
C TYR A 427 -25.30 -8.11 -0.85
N PHE A 428 -24.27 -8.95 -0.94
CA PHE A 428 -24.03 -10.04 0.00
C PHE A 428 -23.71 -9.47 1.38
N LYS A 429 -24.35 -10.01 2.43
CA LYS A 429 -24.12 -9.61 3.82
C LYS A 429 -23.74 -10.80 4.69
N SER A 430 -24.69 -11.70 4.91
CA SER A 430 -24.54 -12.85 5.79
C SER A 430 -25.39 -14.01 5.32
N ASP A 431 -26.64 -13.71 4.97
CA ASP A 431 -27.60 -14.70 4.54
C ASP A 431 -27.25 -15.20 3.14
N PRO A 432 -27.48 -16.50 2.87
CA PRO A 432 -27.18 -17.03 1.57
C PRO A 432 -28.05 -16.39 0.49
N ILE A 433 -27.43 -16.05 -0.63
CA ILE A 433 -28.10 -15.52 -1.81
C ILE A 433 -27.81 -16.42 -3.02
N VAL A 434 -28.71 -16.41 -3.98
CA VAL A 434 -28.54 -17.12 -5.26
C VAL A 434 -28.53 -16.11 -6.38
N VAL A 435 -27.40 -15.98 -7.05
CA VAL A 435 -27.24 -15.14 -8.24
C VAL A 435 -27.48 -16.00 -9.48
N VAL A 436 -28.36 -15.55 -10.35
CA VAL A 436 -28.64 -16.19 -11.64
C VAL A 436 -27.83 -15.48 -12.72
N LEU A 437 -26.80 -16.14 -13.23
CA LEU A 437 -25.94 -15.61 -14.28
C LEU A 437 -26.26 -16.32 -15.60
N ASN A 438 -26.68 -15.57 -16.61
CA ASN A 438 -26.76 -16.04 -17.98
C ASN A 438 -25.40 -15.91 -18.63
N VAL A 439 -24.67 -17.02 -18.69
CA VAL A 439 -23.31 -17.07 -19.23
C VAL A 439 -23.31 -16.86 -20.74
N ALA A 440 -24.32 -17.37 -21.45
CA ALA A 440 -24.43 -17.23 -22.90
C ALA A 440 -24.58 -15.76 -23.32
N GLN A 441 -25.24 -14.95 -22.50
CA GLN A 441 -25.42 -13.51 -22.73
C GLN A 441 -24.44 -12.65 -21.93
N GLY A 442 -23.73 -13.22 -20.95
CA GLY A 442 -22.80 -12.52 -20.06
C GLY A 442 -23.47 -11.55 -19.09
N ILE A 443 -24.73 -11.78 -18.72
CA ILE A 443 -25.52 -10.87 -17.88
C ILE A 443 -26.02 -11.57 -16.61
N VAL A 444 -26.10 -10.83 -15.52
CA VAL A 444 -26.77 -11.27 -14.29
C VAL A 444 -28.27 -11.05 -14.46
N GLU A 445 -29.04 -12.13 -14.55
CA GLU A 445 -30.50 -12.12 -14.71
C GLU A 445 -31.24 -11.93 -13.37
N ASN A 446 -30.61 -12.29 -12.24
CA ASN A 446 -31.15 -12.04 -10.90
C ASN A 446 -30.01 -11.99 -9.87
N LEU A 447 -29.95 -10.95 -9.03
CA LEU A 447 -28.93 -10.80 -7.99
C LEU A 447 -29.25 -11.57 -6.69
N ASN A 448 -30.51 -11.93 -6.46
CA ASN A 448 -30.91 -12.73 -5.30
C ASN A 448 -32.22 -13.50 -5.54
N ALA A 449 -32.12 -14.59 -6.29
CA ALA A 449 -33.19 -15.54 -6.52
C ALA A 449 -33.58 -16.36 -5.28
N PHE A 450 -32.83 -16.29 -4.17
CA PHE A 450 -33.11 -17.14 -3.01
C PHE A 450 -34.44 -16.82 -2.35
N TYR A 451 -34.83 -15.54 -2.39
CA TYR A 451 -36.16 -15.11 -1.97
C TYR A 451 -37.27 -15.72 -2.85
N THR A 452 -37.11 -15.64 -4.17
CA THR A 452 -38.02 -16.18 -5.18
C THR A 452 -38.19 -17.70 -5.01
N ILE A 453 -37.09 -18.40 -4.77
CA ILE A 453 -37.06 -19.83 -4.49
C ILE A 453 -37.85 -20.15 -3.21
N ARG A 454 -37.67 -19.38 -2.13
CA ARG A 454 -38.37 -19.63 -0.86
C ARG A 454 -39.87 -19.38 -0.94
N LEU A 455 -40.32 -18.41 -1.73
CA LEU A 455 -41.74 -18.09 -1.87
C LEU A 455 -42.48 -19.04 -2.82
N TRP A 456 -41.93 -19.25 -4.01
CA TRP A 456 -42.63 -19.92 -5.10
C TRP A 456 -42.07 -21.30 -5.43
N GLY A 457 -41.00 -21.72 -4.75
CA GLY A 457 -40.38 -23.02 -4.97
C GLY A 457 -40.02 -23.22 -6.44
N LEU A 458 -40.32 -24.40 -6.96
CA LEU A 458 -39.97 -24.79 -8.33
C LEU A 458 -40.79 -24.08 -9.42
N ASP A 459 -41.92 -23.45 -9.05
CA ASP A 459 -42.82 -22.81 -10.02
C ASP A 459 -42.26 -21.51 -10.60
N ALA A 460 -41.25 -20.93 -9.92
CA ALA A 460 -40.56 -19.73 -10.37
C ALA A 460 -39.26 -20.01 -11.14
N PHE A 461 -38.95 -21.28 -11.42
CA PHE A 461 -37.82 -21.64 -12.29
C PHE A 461 -38.01 -21.02 -13.69
N PRO A 462 -37.01 -20.34 -14.30
CA PRO A 462 -35.57 -20.42 -14.01
C PRO A 462 -35.01 -19.33 -13.10
N TYR A 463 -35.88 -18.63 -12.35
CA TYR A 463 -35.53 -17.61 -11.34
C TYR A 463 -34.90 -16.32 -11.89
N ASP A 464 -35.06 -16.05 -13.18
CA ASP A 464 -34.75 -14.74 -13.76
C ASP A 464 -35.72 -13.65 -13.26
N GLU A 465 -35.31 -12.39 -13.38
CA GLU A 465 -36.11 -11.24 -12.91
C GLU A 465 -37.46 -11.10 -13.63
N GLU A 466 -37.58 -11.53 -14.89
CA GLU A 466 -38.85 -11.48 -15.64
C GLU A 466 -39.87 -12.46 -15.05
N THR A 467 -39.44 -13.69 -14.77
CA THR A 467 -40.24 -14.73 -14.12
C THR A 467 -40.63 -14.31 -12.69
N GLU A 468 -39.71 -13.71 -11.94
CA GLU A 468 -40.01 -13.15 -10.61
C GLU A 468 -41.10 -12.07 -10.69
N LYS A 469 -40.96 -11.09 -11.61
CA LYS A 469 -41.96 -10.04 -11.84
C LYS A 469 -43.32 -10.63 -12.22
N LYS A 470 -43.35 -11.65 -13.07
CA LYS A 470 -44.58 -12.33 -13.48
C LYS A 470 -45.27 -13.01 -12.29
N LYS A 471 -44.55 -13.82 -11.52
CA LYS A 471 -45.08 -14.51 -10.33
C LYS A 471 -45.56 -13.54 -9.27
N PHE A 472 -44.86 -12.42 -9.12
CA PHE A 472 -45.29 -11.34 -8.25
C PHE A 472 -46.60 -10.69 -8.73
N ASN A 473 -46.74 -10.39 -10.02
CA ASN A 473 -47.95 -9.78 -10.58
C ASN A 473 -49.18 -10.70 -10.43
N GLU A 474 -48.99 -12.02 -10.51
CA GLU A 474 -50.02 -13.03 -10.22
C GLU A 474 -50.50 -12.97 -8.75
N MET A 475 -49.71 -12.39 -7.83
CA MET A 475 -50.00 -12.24 -6.39
C MET A 475 -50.51 -10.86 -5.99
N THR A 476 -50.89 -10.00 -6.93
CA THR A 476 -51.46 -8.66 -6.64
C THR A 476 -52.70 -8.66 -5.72
N TRP A 477 -53.43 -9.78 -5.66
CA TRP A 477 -54.54 -9.99 -4.72
C TRP A 477 -54.08 -10.01 -3.25
N VAL A 478 -52.87 -10.50 -2.95
CA VAL A 478 -52.28 -10.53 -1.59
C VAL A 478 -52.06 -9.10 -1.08
N HIS A 479 -51.59 -8.20 -1.96
CA HIS A 479 -51.44 -6.79 -1.62
C HIS A 479 -52.78 -6.11 -1.33
N THR A 480 -53.85 -6.57 -1.96
CA THR A 480 -55.20 -6.06 -1.72
C THR A 480 -55.73 -6.53 -0.35
N LEU A 481 -55.40 -7.75 0.07
CA LEU A 481 -55.78 -8.31 1.38
C LEU A 481 -55.08 -7.65 2.57
N PHE A 482 -53.83 -7.22 2.40
CA PHE A 482 -53.03 -6.61 3.47
C PHE A 482 -52.93 -5.09 3.39
N LYS A 483 -53.67 -4.45 2.47
CA LYS A 483 -53.67 -2.99 2.27
C LYS A 483 -54.16 -2.23 3.51
N ASP A 484 -55.10 -2.82 4.24
CA ASP A 484 -55.77 -2.20 5.40
C ASP A 484 -55.29 -2.73 6.76
N SER A 485 -54.34 -3.68 6.77
CA SER A 485 -53.82 -4.30 8.00
C SER A 485 -52.30 -4.21 8.09
N THR A 486 -51.81 -2.99 8.32
CA THR A 486 -50.37 -2.76 8.54
C THR A 486 -49.84 -3.50 9.75
N GLU A 487 -50.66 -3.84 10.76
CA GLU A 487 -50.25 -4.63 11.94
C GLU A 487 -50.11 -6.14 11.68
N PHE A 488 -50.90 -6.72 10.77
CA PHE A 488 -50.97 -8.17 10.55
C PHE A 488 -50.23 -8.68 9.31
N SER A 489 -49.60 -7.80 8.54
CA SER A 489 -48.81 -8.22 7.37
C SER A 489 -47.64 -9.13 7.81
N PRO A 490 -47.51 -10.35 7.27
CA PRO A 490 -46.36 -11.22 7.53
C PRO A 490 -45.02 -10.52 7.27
N LYS A 491 -43.99 -10.83 8.07
CA LYS A 491 -42.65 -10.20 7.98
C LYS A 491 -42.04 -10.24 6.56
N TRP A 492 -42.32 -11.29 5.78
CA TRP A 492 -41.84 -11.41 4.39
C TRP A 492 -42.45 -10.37 3.45
N ILE A 493 -43.72 -9.98 3.65
CA ILE A 493 -44.39 -8.93 2.87
C ILE A 493 -43.78 -7.55 3.16
N ARG A 494 -43.48 -7.25 4.44
CA ARG A 494 -42.81 -6.00 4.84
C ARG A 494 -41.35 -5.95 4.37
N PHE A 495 -40.61 -7.05 4.48
CA PHE A 495 -39.22 -7.14 4.04
C PHE A 495 -39.11 -6.92 2.53
N HIS A 496 -40.06 -7.42 1.74
CA HIS A 496 -40.09 -7.26 0.29
C HIS A 496 -40.48 -5.84 -0.17
N TYR A 497 -41.36 -5.15 0.56
CA TYR A 497 -41.67 -3.73 0.32
C TYR A 497 -40.43 -2.84 0.55
N HIS A 498 -39.65 -3.13 1.60
CA HIS A 498 -38.37 -2.47 1.86
C HIS A 498 -37.28 -2.86 0.85
N TYR A 499 -37.21 -4.13 0.42
CA TYR A 499 -36.23 -4.60 -0.56
C TYR A 499 -36.43 -3.91 -1.93
N ARG A 500 -37.67 -3.79 -2.41
CA ARG A 500 -37.99 -3.10 -3.67
C ARG A 500 -37.75 -1.59 -3.59
N ASN A 501 -38.13 -0.94 -2.50
CA ASN A 501 -37.86 0.50 -2.34
C ASN A 501 -36.36 0.78 -2.21
N SER A 502 -35.58 -0.14 -1.65
CA SER A 502 -34.12 0.01 -1.57
C SER A 502 -33.44 -0.15 -2.94
N ILE A 503 -33.90 -1.08 -3.77
CA ILE A 503 -33.31 -1.34 -5.10
C ILE A 503 -33.80 -0.35 -6.17
N SER A 504 -35.08 0.07 -6.12
CA SER A 504 -35.64 1.02 -7.10
C SER A 504 -35.21 2.47 -6.90
N THR A 505 -34.62 2.81 -5.75
CA THR A 505 -34.04 4.14 -5.49
C THR A 505 -32.53 4.19 -5.82
N LEU A 506 -31.95 3.08 -6.31
CA LEU A 506 -30.52 2.92 -6.63
C LEU A 506 -30.24 2.57 -8.10
N LEU A 507 -31.26 2.64 -8.97
CA LEU A 507 -31.16 2.78 -10.42
C LEU A 507 -31.54 4.21 -10.79
#